data_AF-A0A7S2CUG7-F1
#
_entry.id   AF-A0A7S2CUG7-F1
#
_cell.length_a   1.000
_cell.length_b   1.000
_cell.length_c   1.000
_cell.angle_alpha   90.00
_cell.angle_beta   90.00
_cell.angle_gamma   90.00
#
_symmetry.space_group_name_H-M   'P 1'
#
loop_
_entity.id
_entity.type
_entity.pdbx_description
1 polymer ?
#
loop_
_entity_poly.entity_id
_entity_poly.type
_entity_poly.pdbx_seq_one_letter_code
_entity_poly.pdbx_strand_id
1 'polypeptide(L)'
;SVESNDVLYGGSNDYMEELQEHKATVMQEVISQLTELRESQDRAVKIRQAELVLQLVNQLIMTYKLDTAVTSFVIKLMELAKKSKDILPKKDLMLLESTTEILAMQPGTSA
;
A
#
# COMPACT_ATOMS: atom_id res chain seq x y z
N SER A 1 8.80 -40.80 -3.55
CA SER A 1 9.66 -39.62 -3.41
C SER A 1 8.92 -38.47 -4.06
N VAL A 2 8.47 -37.49 -3.29
CA VAL A 2 7.77 -36.31 -3.83
C VAL A 2 8.86 -35.44 -4.44
N GLU A 3 9.03 -35.55 -5.75
CA GLU A 3 9.95 -34.73 -6.53
C GLU A 3 9.51 -33.27 -6.42
N SER A 4 10.32 -32.52 -5.67
CA SER A 4 10.53 -31.09 -5.70
C SER A 4 9.79 -30.31 -6.79
N ASN A 5 8.72 -29.62 -6.40
CA ASN A 5 8.16 -28.48 -7.13
C ASN A 5 9.10 -27.24 -7.10
N ASP A 6 10.28 -27.30 -6.45
CA ASP A 6 11.20 -26.17 -6.35
C ASP A 6 12.00 -25.90 -7.63
N VAL A 7 12.02 -26.84 -8.59
CA VAL A 7 12.87 -26.72 -9.79
C VAL A 7 12.18 -25.98 -10.94
N LEU A 8 10.85 -25.85 -10.94
CA LEU A 8 10.13 -25.39 -12.13
C LEU A 8 10.01 -23.86 -12.27
N TYR A 9 10.10 -23.07 -11.19
CA TYR A 9 9.84 -21.62 -11.26
C TYR A 9 10.78 -20.75 -10.41
N GLY A 10 11.73 -21.35 -9.69
CA GLY A 10 12.55 -20.67 -8.69
C GLY A 10 13.66 -19.74 -9.19
N GLY A 11 13.66 -19.33 -10.46
CA GLY A 11 14.74 -18.47 -10.98
C GLY A 11 14.82 -18.23 -12.48
N SER A 12 13.84 -18.62 -13.31
CA SER A 12 13.82 -18.15 -14.70
C SER A 12 13.49 -16.66 -14.68
N ASN A 13 14.40 -15.83 -15.20
CA ASN A 13 14.22 -14.37 -15.27
C ASN A 13 12.86 -14.00 -15.87
N ASP A 14 12.42 -14.70 -16.91
CA ASP A 14 11.15 -14.51 -17.58
C ASP A 14 9.94 -14.64 -16.63
N TYR A 15 9.92 -15.67 -15.76
CA TYR A 15 8.86 -15.85 -14.76
C TYR A 15 8.88 -14.74 -13.71
N MET A 16 10.08 -14.32 -13.29
CA MET A 16 10.21 -13.22 -12.33
C MET A 16 9.77 -11.89 -12.93
N GLU A 17 10.07 -11.63 -14.20
CA GLU A 17 9.60 -10.47 -14.95
C GLU A 17 8.08 -10.48 -15.09
N GLU A 18 7.50 -11.59 -15.55
CA GLU A 18 6.04 -11.75 -15.67
C GLU A 18 5.35 -11.55 -14.32
N LEU A 19 5.92 -12.09 -13.24
CA LEU A 19 5.41 -11.91 -11.88
C LEU A 19 5.46 -10.45 -11.43
N GLN A 20 6.51 -9.70 -11.79
CA GLN A 20 6.60 -8.27 -11.48
C GLN A 20 5.57 -7.46 -12.27
N GLU A 21 5.35 -7.78 -13.54
CA GLU A 21 4.33 -7.14 -14.37
C GLU A 21 2.91 -7.37 -13.82
N HIS A 22 2.61 -8.60 -13.39
CA HIS A 22 1.33 -8.91 -12.76
C HIS A 22 1.15 -8.17 -11.44
N LYS A 23 2.20 -8.09 -10.60
CA LYS A 23 2.16 -7.29 -9.37
C LYS A 23 1.91 -5.82 -9.64
N ALA A 24 2.60 -5.24 -10.63
CA ALA A 24 2.41 -3.84 -11.02
C ALA A 24 0.98 -3.57 -11.49
N THR A 25 0.42 -4.47 -12.32
CA THR A 25 -0.95 -4.38 -12.83
C THR A 25 -1.97 -4.41 -11.70
N VAL A 26 -1.85 -5.37 -10.78
CA VAL A 26 -2.75 -5.46 -9.61
C VAL A 26 -2.67 -4.21 -8.74
N MET A 27 -1.45 -3.71 -8.48
CA MET A 27 -1.27 -2.49 -7.69
C MET A 27 -1.87 -1.26 -8.37
N GLN A 28 -1.71 -1.14 -9.68
CA GLN A 28 -2.29 -0.04 -10.44
C GLN A 28 -3.82 -0.06 -10.41
N GLU A 29 -4.42 -1.24 -10.53
CA GLU A 29 -5.88 -1.43 -10.44
C GLU A 29 -6.40 -1.05 -9.06
N VAL A 30 -5.72 -1.50 -7.98
CA VAL A 30 -6.08 -1.11 -6.61
C VAL A 30 -6.02 0.41 -6.42
N ILE A 31 -4.99 1.08 -6.93
CA ILE A 31 -4.88 2.54 -6.85
C ILE A 31 -5.99 3.23 -7.63
N SER A 32 -6.34 2.71 -8.82
CA SER A 32 -7.43 3.24 -9.63
C SER A 32 -8.74 3.21 -8.85
N GLN A 33 -9.09 2.04 -8.31
CA GLN A 33 -10.31 1.87 -7.51
C GLN A 33 -10.33 2.75 -6.26
N LEU A 34 -9.20 2.88 -5.54
CA LEU A 34 -9.10 3.77 -4.38
C LEU A 34 -9.23 5.26 -4.77
N THR A 35 -8.85 5.62 -5.99
CA THR A 35 -8.99 6.97 -6.53
C THR A 35 -10.43 7.24 -6.95
N GLU A 36 -11.09 6.30 -7.60
CA GLU A 36 -12.51 6.40 -7.97
C GLU A 36 -13.41 6.55 -6.74
N LEU A 37 -13.16 5.76 -5.68
CA LEU A 37 -13.90 5.88 -4.42
C LEU A 37 -13.79 7.28 -3.79
N ARG A 38 -12.68 7.99 -4.03
CA ARG A 38 -12.48 9.36 -3.54
C ARG A 38 -13.38 10.38 -4.25
N GLU A 39 -13.77 10.12 -5.48
CA GLU A 39 -14.64 11.01 -6.25
C GLU A 39 -16.10 10.98 -5.76
N SER A 40 -16.46 9.95 -4.99
CA SER A 40 -17.75 9.87 -4.31
C SER A 40 -17.98 11.07 -3.38
N GLN A 41 -19.20 11.59 -3.36
CA GLN A 41 -19.62 12.62 -2.39
C GLN A 41 -20.10 12.01 -1.06
N ASP A 42 -20.28 10.69 -1.01
CA ASP A 42 -20.73 10.00 0.20
C ASP A 42 -19.60 9.93 1.24
N ARG A 43 -19.88 10.47 2.43
CA ARG A 43 -18.97 10.44 3.58
C ARG A 43 -18.58 9.02 3.97
N ALA A 44 -19.51 8.07 3.96
CA ALA A 44 -19.23 6.69 4.34
C ALA A 44 -18.23 6.05 3.36
N VAL A 45 -18.36 6.36 2.06
CA VAL A 45 -17.44 5.89 1.03
C VAL A 45 -16.05 6.50 1.22
N LYS A 46 -15.94 7.80 1.52
CA LYS A 46 -14.63 8.44 1.80
C LYS A 46 -13.94 7.88 3.03
N ILE A 47 -14.69 7.59 4.10
CA ILE A 47 -14.15 6.91 5.28
C ILE A 47 -13.65 5.53 4.90
N ARG A 48 -14.46 4.76 4.16
CA ARG A 48 -14.08 3.41 3.74
C ARG A 48 -12.84 3.41 2.85
N GLN A 49 -12.72 4.37 1.93
CA GLN A 49 -11.55 4.56 1.09
C GLN A 49 -10.29 4.80 1.93
N ALA A 50 -10.36 5.69 2.92
CA ALA A 50 -9.24 5.96 3.81
C ALA A 50 -8.87 4.75 4.68
N GLU A 51 -9.85 3.99 5.18
CA GLU A 51 -9.60 2.73 5.91
C GLU A 51 -8.86 1.70 5.03
N LEU A 52 -9.29 1.52 3.78
CA LEU A 52 -8.66 0.59 2.85
C LEU A 52 -7.22 1.01 2.52
N VAL A 53 -6.98 2.31 2.33
CA VAL A 53 -5.63 2.85 2.15
C VAL A 53 -4.75 2.55 3.36
N LEU A 54 -5.24 2.80 4.58
CA LEU A 54 -4.48 2.54 5.81
C LEU A 54 -4.15 1.05 5.99
N GLN A 55 -5.11 0.17 5.67
CA GLN A 55 -4.89 -1.28 5.71
C GLN A 55 -3.85 -1.74 4.69
N LEU A 56 -3.92 -1.22 3.46
CA LEU A 56 -2.94 -1.50 2.41
C LEU A 56 -1.54 -1.04 2.84
N VAL A 57 -1.41 0.19 3.35
CA VAL A 57 -0.15 0.73 3.84
C VAL A 57 0.42 -0.15 4.96
N ASN A 58 -0.40 -0.53 5.94
CA ASN A 58 0.05 -1.38 7.03
C ASN A 58 0.54 -2.75 6.53
N GLN A 59 -0.18 -3.35 5.57
CA GLN A 59 0.23 -4.60 4.95
C GLN A 59 1.57 -4.46 4.20
N LEU A 60 1.76 -3.36 3.46
CA LEU A 60 3.01 -3.08 2.74
C LEU A 60 4.19 -2.93 3.68
N ILE A 61 4.03 -2.18 4.78
CA ILE A 61 5.06 -2.01 5.80
C ILE A 61 5.43 -3.35 6.48
N MET A 62 4.44 -4.20 6.74
CA MET A 62 4.66 -5.49 7.40
C MET A 62 5.30 -6.55 6.48
N THR A 63 5.05 -6.47 5.17
CA THR A 63 5.44 -7.52 4.21
C THR A 63 6.70 -7.17 3.44
N TYR A 64 6.92 -5.90 3.14
CA TYR A 64 8.02 -5.45 2.30
C TYR A 64 9.12 -4.79 3.12
N LYS A 65 10.37 -5.00 2.70
CA LYS A 65 11.47 -4.15 3.15
C LYS A 65 11.21 -2.74 2.64
N LEU A 66 11.18 -1.77 3.56
CA LEU A 66 11.04 -0.35 3.23
C LEU A 66 12.35 0.17 2.60
N ASP A 67 12.50 -0.06 1.30
CA ASP A 67 13.46 0.67 0.48
C ASP A 67 12.88 2.02 0.04
N THR A 68 13.68 2.80 -0.68
CA THR A 68 13.29 4.14 -1.13
C THR A 68 12.05 4.13 -2.03
N ALA A 69 11.88 3.11 -2.88
CA ALA A 69 10.78 3.02 -3.81
C ALA A 69 9.47 2.66 -3.07
N VAL A 70 9.51 1.65 -2.20
CA VAL A 70 8.37 1.24 -1.37
C VAL A 70 7.96 2.38 -0.42
N THR A 71 8.94 3.05 0.20
CA THR A 71 8.67 4.18 1.10
C THR A 71 7.99 5.34 0.38
N SER A 72 8.52 5.73 -0.79
CA SER A 72 7.91 6.78 -1.62
C SER A 72 6.49 6.43 -2.04
N PHE A 73 6.24 5.17 -2.38
CA PHE A 73 4.92 4.68 -2.75
C PHE A 73 3.94 4.72 -1.56
N VAL A 74 4.37 4.24 -0.40
CA VAL A 74 3.58 4.26 0.84
C VAL A 74 3.25 5.69 1.26
N ILE A 75 4.18 6.64 1.14
CA ILE A 75 3.92 8.06 1.43
C ILE A 75 2.79 8.61 0.54
N LYS A 76 2.82 8.33 -0.78
CA LYS A 76 1.76 8.76 -1.70
C LYS A 76 0.40 8.16 -1.35
N LEU A 77 0.36 6.90 -0.93
CA LEU A 77 -0.87 6.30 -0.42
C LEU A 77 -1.35 7.01 0.86
N MET A 78 -0.45 7.29 1.79
CA MET A 78 -0.78 8.01 3.03
C MET A 78 -1.34 9.42 2.76
N GLU A 79 -0.87 10.12 1.73
CA GLU A 79 -1.44 11.40 1.30
C GLU A 79 -2.91 11.28 0.87
N LEU A 80 -3.32 10.16 0.28
CA LEU A 80 -4.74 9.90 -0.03
C LEU A 80 -5.57 9.78 1.25
N ALA A 81 -5.11 9.03 2.24
CA ALA A 81 -5.80 8.90 3.52
C ALA A 81 -5.85 10.21 4.31
N LYS A 82 -4.77 11.01 4.29
CA LYS A 82 -4.68 12.31 4.97
C LYS A 82 -5.75 13.31 4.50
N LYS A 83 -6.20 13.21 3.25
CA LYS A 83 -7.28 14.07 2.72
C LYS A 83 -8.65 13.83 3.39
N SER A 84 -8.82 12.68 4.05
CA SER A 84 -10.04 12.33 4.79
C SER A 84 -9.86 12.46 6.31
N LYS A 85 -8.74 13.04 6.80
CA LYS A 85 -8.41 13.13 8.23
C LYS A 85 -9.57 13.66 9.07
N ASP A 86 -10.22 14.73 8.63
CA ASP A 86 -11.25 15.41 9.43
C ASP A 86 -12.55 14.62 9.62
N ILE A 87 -12.75 13.58 8.80
CA ILE A 87 -13.95 12.74 8.85
C ILE A 87 -13.68 11.34 9.37
N LEU A 88 -12.41 10.98 9.63
CA LEU A 88 -12.01 9.66 10.10
C LEU A 88 -12.43 9.41 11.55
N PRO A 89 -12.84 8.18 11.90
CA PRO A 89 -12.98 7.76 13.29
C PRO A 89 -11.66 7.85 14.05
N LYS A 90 -11.74 8.04 15.37
CA LYS A 90 -10.56 8.18 16.25
C LYS A 90 -9.54 7.05 16.10
N LYS A 91 -9.99 5.80 15.96
CA LYS A 91 -9.10 4.64 15.76
C LYS A 91 -8.25 4.77 14.50
N ASP A 92 -8.83 5.25 13.40
CA ASP A 92 -8.16 5.34 12.10
C ASP A 92 -7.24 6.57 12.04
N LEU A 93 -7.59 7.63 12.78
CA LEU A 93 -6.70 8.76 13.03
C LEU A 93 -5.42 8.33 13.78
N MET A 94 -5.56 7.54 14.84
CA MET A 94 -4.39 7.02 15.58
C MET A 94 -3.53 6.11 14.71
N LEU A 95 -4.15 5.30 13.85
CA LEU A 95 -3.43 4.48 12.88
C LEU A 95 -2.69 5.34 11.85
N LEU A 96 -3.34 6.38 11.31
CA LEU A 96 -2.73 7.33 10.38
C LEU A 96 -1.51 8.04 11.00
N GLU A 97 -1.61 8.45 12.26
CA GLU A 97 -0.54 9.14 13.00
C GLU A 97 0.64 8.21 13.27
N SER A 98 0.40 7.04 13.89
CA SER A 98 1.45 6.05 14.15
C SER A 98 2.17 5.58 12.88
N THR A 99 1.42 5.37 11.80
CA THR A 99 2.01 5.01 10.49
C THR A 99 2.87 6.13 9.94
N THR A 100 2.45 7.39 10.10
CA THR A 100 3.24 8.56 9.68
C THR A 100 4.56 8.65 10.46
N GLU A 101 4.53 8.35 11.77
CA GLU A 101 5.73 8.32 12.61
C GLU A 101 6.71 7.22 12.18
N ILE A 102 6.21 5.99 11.93
CA ILE A 102 7.02 4.88 11.43
C ILE A 102 7.75 5.25 10.14
N LEU A 103 7.05 5.94 9.22
CA LEU A 103 7.63 6.39 7.95
C LEU A 103 8.67 7.49 8.16
N ALA A 104 8.44 8.44 9.06
CA ALA A 104 9.38 9.52 9.37
C ALA A 104 10.69 9.02 10.01
N MET A 105 10.65 7.85 10.65
CA MET A 105 11.84 7.21 11.23
C MET A 105 12.70 6.48 10.17
N GLN A 106 12.25 6.38 8.91
CA GLN A 106 13.03 5.74 7.85
C GLN A 106 14.13 6.67 7.32
N PRO A 107 15.34 6.16 7.06
CA PRO A 107 16.42 6.97 6.50
C PRO A 107 16.06 7.42 5.07
N GLY A 108 16.09 8.75 4.84
CA GLY A 108 15.85 9.35 3.52
C GLY A 108 14.45 9.93 3.30
N THR A 109 13.55 9.89 4.30
CA THR A 109 12.28 10.61 4.26
C THR A 109 12.44 12.01 4.85
N SER A 110 12.84 12.98 4.04
CA SER A 110 12.70 14.39 4.42
C SER A 110 11.25 14.82 4.21
N ALA A 111 10.60 15.26 5.29
CA ALA A 111 9.25 15.84 5.29
C ALA A 111 9.19 17.16 4.51
#